data_AF-A0A812RR78-F1
#
_entry.id   AF-A0A812RR78-F1
#
_cell.length_a   1.000
_cell.length_b   1.000
_cell.length_c   1.000
_cell.angle_alpha   90.00
_cell.angle_beta   90.00
_cell.angle_gamma   90.00
#
_symmetry.space_group_name_H-M   'P 1'
#
loop_
_entity.id
_entity.type
_entity.pdbx_description
1 polymer ?
#
loop_
_entity_poly.entity_id
_entity_poly.type
_entity_poly.pdbx_seq_one_letter_code
_entity_poly.pdbx_strand_id
1 'polypeptide(L)'
;MAAVEGVVCSRCSGRGHRAADCVKPFYRVCNHCKQLGHLVQACPELKAKRESKEKKEKENDARSESEVSTTASEWSGKSTRSRGSRKGNSNGAARQWQPHHWVLSEDEEREARKLEKKLREISALERMRDEGRVLDVLQLQKLQRKSEIEGHDILRKVRLGYRRAQLPALAE
;
A
#
# COMPACT_ATOMS: atom_id res chain seq x y z
N MET A 1 52.79 -23.42 -26.02
CA MET A 1 51.73 -22.41 -25.83
C MET A 1 50.77 -22.96 -24.78
N ALA A 2 50.85 -22.47 -23.54
CA ALA A 2 50.10 -23.03 -22.42
C ALA A 2 48.64 -22.57 -22.48
N ALA A 3 47.75 -23.46 -22.91
CA ALA A 3 46.33 -23.32 -22.68
C ALA A 3 46.09 -23.42 -21.16
N VAL A 4 45.74 -22.29 -20.54
CA VAL A 4 45.41 -22.25 -19.11
C VAL A 4 44.00 -22.80 -18.90
N GLU A 5 43.89 -24.13 -18.84
CA GLU A 5 42.68 -24.84 -18.46
C GLU A 5 42.25 -24.42 -17.05
N GLY A 6 41.17 -23.63 -16.98
CA GLY A 6 40.56 -23.19 -15.72
C GLY A 6 40.30 -21.70 -15.60
N VAL A 7 40.82 -20.86 -16.51
CA VAL A 7 40.50 -19.42 -16.45
C VAL A 7 39.13 -19.16 -17.08
N VAL A 8 38.21 -18.69 -16.25
CA VAL A 8 36.94 -18.10 -16.65
C VAL A 8 37.14 -16.60 -16.84
N CYS A 9 36.80 -16.09 -18.02
CA CYS A 9 36.83 -14.67 -18.32
C CYS A 9 35.77 -13.93 -17.50
N SER A 10 36.19 -13.07 -16.56
CA SER A 10 35.27 -12.25 -15.74
C SER A 10 34.40 -11.28 -16.54
N ARG A 11 34.69 -11.12 -17.85
CA ARG A 11 34.00 -10.20 -18.75
C ARG A 11 32.84 -10.82 -19.52
N CYS A 12 32.97 -12.09 -19.90
CA CYS A 12 31.96 -12.78 -20.70
C CYS A 12 31.60 -14.18 -20.18
N SER A 13 32.15 -14.56 -19.02
CA SER A 13 32.01 -15.87 -18.38
C SER A 13 32.41 -17.07 -19.26
N GLY A 14 33.12 -16.81 -20.37
CA GLY A 14 33.67 -17.84 -21.24
C GLY A 14 34.93 -18.48 -20.64
N ARG A 15 35.15 -19.77 -20.92
CA ARG A 15 36.33 -20.52 -20.45
C ARG A 15 37.47 -20.47 -21.47
N GLY A 16 38.71 -20.54 -21.00
CA GLY A 16 39.90 -20.72 -21.85
C GLY A 16 40.63 -19.43 -22.26
N HIS A 17 40.19 -18.25 -21.77
CA HIS A 17 40.90 -16.98 -22.00
C HIS A 17 40.74 -16.02 -20.81
N ARG A 18 41.73 -15.13 -20.62
CA ARG A 18 41.69 -14.06 -19.60
C ARG A 18 40.90 -12.86 -20.13
N ALA A 19 40.46 -11.98 -19.23
CA ALA A 19 39.71 -10.77 -19.60
C ALA A 19 40.47 -9.81 -20.54
N ALA A 20 41.81 -9.93 -20.60
CA ALA A 20 42.68 -9.16 -21.48
C ALA A 20 42.62 -9.62 -22.95
N ASP A 21 42.49 -10.92 -23.19
CA ASP A 21 42.50 -11.53 -24.53
C ASP A 21 41.08 -11.80 -25.07
N CYS A 22 40.07 -11.15 -24.50
CA CYS A 22 38.68 -11.37 -24.87
C CYS A 22 38.34 -10.66 -26.19
N VAL A 23 37.99 -11.44 -27.22
CA VAL A 23 37.64 -10.99 -28.58
C VAL A 23 36.29 -10.23 -28.62
N LYS A 24 35.49 -10.28 -27.55
CA LYS A 24 34.19 -9.59 -27.51
C LYS A 24 34.38 -8.07 -27.31
N PRO A 25 33.61 -7.24 -28.04
CA PRO A 25 33.69 -5.79 -27.91
C PRO A 25 33.45 -5.32 -26.47
N PHE A 26 34.11 -4.22 -26.08
CA PHE A 26 34.11 -3.67 -24.73
C PHE A 26 32.73 -3.12 -24.33
N TYR A 27 31.80 -4.00 -23.98
CA TYR A 27 30.52 -3.59 -23.39
C TYR A 27 30.70 -3.34 -21.91
N ARG A 28 30.96 -2.09 -21.53
CA ARG A 28 30.91 -1.68 -20.12
C ARG A 28 29.45 -1.66 -19.70
N VAL A 29 29.09 -2.59 -18.81
CA VAL A 29 27.75 -2.71 -18.25
C VAL A 29 27.72 -2.00 -16.89
N CYS A 30 26.69 -1.22 -16.64
CA CYS A 30 26.46 -0.64 -15.32
C CYS A 30 26.05 -1.74 -14.32
N ASN A 31 26.75 -1.87 -13.19
CA ASN A 31 26.41 -2.88 -12.18
C ASN A 31 25.04 -2.64 -11.50
N HIS A 32 24.49 -1.42 -11.60
CA HIS A 32 23.22 -1.07 -10.98
C HIS A 32 22.02 -1.35 -11.89
N CYS A 33 22.01 -0.79 -13.11
CA CYS A 33 20.88 -0.90 -14.04
C CYS A 33 21.08 -1.95 -15.16
N LYS A 34 22.26 -2.58 -15.21
CA LYS A 34 22.66 -3.56 -16.23
C LYS A 34 22.60 -3.04 -17.68
N GLN A 35 22.51 -1.73 -17.89
CA GLN A 35 22.54 -1.13 -19.21
C GLN A 35 23.97 -0.89 -19.70
N LEU A 36 24.12 -0.87 -21.02
CA LEU A 36 25.39 -0.69 -21.71
C LEU A 36 25.76 0.80 -21.78
N GLY A 37 27.05 1.12 -21.67
CA GLY A 37 27.59 2.43 -22.03
C GLY A 37 27.80 3.42 -20.88
N HIS A 38 27.51 3.05 -19.63
CA HIS A 38 27.82 3.90 -18.48
C HIS A 38 28.26 3.11 -17.24
N LEU A 39 29.00 3.77 -16.35
CA LEU A 39 29.40 3.24 -15.05
C LEU A 39 28.35 3.57 -14.00
N VAL A 40 28.41 2.88 -12.85
CA VAL A 40 27.52 3.11 -11.70
C VAL A 40 27.45 4.61 -11.31
N GLN A 41 28.57 5.32 -11.42
CA GLN A 41 28.66 6.76 -11.12
C GLN A 41 27.88 7.65 -12.09
N ALA A 42 27.73 7.22 -13.35
CA ALA A 42 27.01 7.94 -14.40
C ALA A 42 25.65 7.28 -14.71
N CYS A 43 25.14 6.43 -13.82
CA CYS A 43 23.87 5.75 -14.02
C CYS A 43 22.69 6.72 -13.90
N PRO A 44 21.83 6.83 -14.93
CA PRO A 44 20.68 7.74 -14.91
C PRO A 44 19.68 7.39 -13.81
N GLU A 45 19.48 6.09 -13.53
CA GLU A 45 18.60 5.66 -12.45
C GLU A 45 19.11 6.05 -11.06
N LEU A 46 20.42 5.96 -10.83
CA LEU A 46 21.02 6.39 -9.57
C LEU A 46 20.94 7.90 -9.38
N LYS A 47 21.09 8.68 -10.46
CA LYS A 47 20.89 10.14 -10.42
C LYS A 47 19.44 10.48 -10.06
N ALA A 48 18.46 9.89 -10.74
CA ALA A 48 17.04 10.11 -10.45
C ALA A 48 16.65 9.70 -9.02
N LYS A 49 17.23 8.61 -8.50
CA LYS A 49 17.00 8.16 -7.12
C LYS A 49 17.58 9.11 -6.07
N ARG A 50 18.73 9.74 -6.35
CA ARG A 50 19.34 10.75 -5.47
C ARG A 50 18.53 12.04 -5.47
N GLU A 51 18.11 12.51 -6.65
CA GLU A 51 17.27 13.72 -6.80
C GLU A 51 15.91 13.57 -6.12
N SER A 52 15.26 12.41 -6.29
CA SER A 52 13.98 12.14 -5.62
C SER A 52 14.11 12.04 -4.09
N LYS A 53 15.21 11.49 -3.58
CA LYS A 53 15.48 11.46 -2.14
C LYS A 53 15.71 12.87 -1.60
N GLU A 54 16.52 13.68 -2.29
CA GLU A 54 16.79 15.07 -1.88
C GLU A 54 15.52 15.93 -1.89
N LYS A 55 14.64 15.74 -2.87
CA LYS A 55 13.36 16.46 -2.93
C LYS A 55 12.43 16.08 -1.77
N LYS A 56 12.40 14.79 -1.41
CA LYS A 56 11.60 14.30 -0.29
C LYS A 56 12.14 14.77 1.08
N GLU A 57 13.46 14.88 1.20
CA GLU A 57 14.12 15.40 2.41
C GLU A 57 13.79 16.89 2.59
N LYS A 58 13.95 17.71 1.54
CA LYS A 58 13.56 19.14 1.56
C LYS A 58 12.09 19.37 1.87
N GLU A 59 11.19 18.51 1.39
CA GLU A 59 9.76 18.58 1.70
C GLU A 59 9.47 18.23 3.18
N ASN A 60 10.24 17.31 3.76
CA ASN A 60 10.09 16.91 5.15
C ASN A 60 10.62 18.00 6.11
N ASP A 61 11.79 18.57 5.81
CA ASP A 61 12.35 19.71 6.55
C ASP A 61 11.42 20.92 6.52
N ALA A 62 10.91 21.30 5.34
CA ALA A 62 9.95 22.41 5.21
C ALA A 62 8.64 22.17 6.01
N ARG A 63 8.25 20.90 6.21
CA ARG A 63 7.11 20.57 7.06
C ARG A 63 7.44 20.68 8.55
N SER A 64 8.61 20.24 8.98
CA SER A 64 9.02 20.36 10.39
C SER A 64 9.19 21.81 10.86
N GLU A 65 9.55 22.74 9.96
CA GLU A 65 9.65 24.18 10.28
C GLU A 65 8.27 24.84 10.49
N SER A 66 7.22 24.30 9.86
CA SER A 66 5.84 24.79 10.05
C SER A 66 5.19 24.28 11.34
N GLU A 67 5.69 23.20 11.94
CA GLU A 67 5.10 22.55 13.12
C GLU A 67 5.72 23.07 14.45
N VAL A 68 6.86 23.79 14.42
CA VAL A 68 7.53 24.34 15.61
C VAL A 68 7.12 25.78 16.00
N SER A 69 6.27 26.44 15.22
CA SER A 69 5.85 27.84 15.50
C SER A 69 4.53 28.01 16.29
N THR A 70 4.05 26.98 17.02
CA THR A 70 2.78 27.10 17.79
C THR A 70 2.76 26.50 19.19
N THR A 71 3.91 26.23 19.81
CA THR A 71 3.94 25.89 21.25
C THR A 71 4.31 27.11 22.09
N ALA A 72 3.48 28.14 22.02
CA ALA A 72 3.37 29.16 23.05
C ALA A 72 1.91 29.65 23.12
N SER A 73 1.26 29.30 24.23
CA SER A 73 0.11 29.97 24.85
C SER A 73 -1.32 29.74 24.29
N GLU A 74 -2.12 29.20 25.23
CA GLU A 74 -3.53 29.48 25.48
C GLU A 74 -4.63 28.84 24.62
N TRP A 75 -5.31 27.90 25.29
CA TRP A 75 -6.72 27.56 25.11
C TRP A 75 -7.58 28.83 25.12
N SER A 76 -8.17 29.16 23.96
CA SER A 76 -9.42 29.91 23.90
C SER A 76 -10.04 29.76 22.50
N GLY A 77 -11.35 29.53 22.50
CA GLY A 77 -12.10 29.09 21.34
C GLY A 77 -12.58 30.19 20.40
N LYS A 78 -13.28 29.69 19.36
CA LYS A 78 -14.14 30.36 18.38
C LYS A 78 -13.42 30.97 17.18
N SER A 79 -13.47 30.24 16.06
CA SER A 79 -13.48 30.85 14.72
C SER A 79 -14.49 30.11 13.85
N THR A 80 -15.64 30.74 13.66
CA THR A 80 -16.61 30.43 12.62
C THR A 80 -15.98 30.69 11.25
N ARG A 81 -15.81 29.64 10.44
CA ARG A 81 -15.58 29.79 8.99
C ARG A 81 -16.71 29.13 8.22
N SER A 82 -17.68 29.97 7.88
CA SER A 82 -18.56 29.76 6.74
C SER A 82 -17.78 29.95 5.44
N ARG A 83 -18.35 29.42 4.35
CA ARG A 83 -17.94 29.48 2.92
C ARG A 83 -16.99 28.40 2.42
N GLY A 84 -17.61 27.47 1.68
CA GLY A 84 -16.90 26.58 0.77
C GLY A 84 -17.74 25.55 0.04
N SER A 85 -18.99 25.87 -0.34
CA SER A 85 -19.73 25.05 -1.29
C SER A 85 -18.97 25.01 -2.63
N ARG A 86 -18.39 23.86 -2.96
CA ARG A 86 -18.13 23.46 -4.35
C ARG A 86 -18.64 22.05 -4.55
N LYS A 87 -19.89 21.98 -5.02
CA LYS A 87 -20.37 20.86 -5.83
C LYS A 87 -19.62 20.93 -7.17
N GLY A 88 -18.71 19.99 -7.36
CA GLY A 88 -18.07 19.70 -8.63
C GLY A 88 -18.30 18.23 -8.95
N ASN A 89 -19.51 17.92 -9.44
CA ASN A 89 -19.79 16.68 -10.14
C ASN A 89 -18.93 16.64 -11.41
N SER A 90 -17.89 15.84 -11.41
CA SER A 90 -17.23 15.43 -12.65
C SER A 90 -17.46 13.94 -12.81
N ASN A 91 -18.52 13.62 -13.56
CA ASN A 91 -18.53 12.40 -14.38
C ASN A 91 -17.42 12.54 -15.42
N GLY A 92 -16.19 12.36 -14.97
CA GLY A 92 -15.03 12.11 -15.80
C GLY A 92 -14.61 10.70 -15.44
N ALA A 93 -14.85 9.76 -16.35
CA ALA A 93 -14.30 8.41 -16.30
C ALA A 93 -12.76 8.52 -16.34
N ALA A 94 -12.16 8.86 -15.20
CA ALA A 94 -10.77 8.59 -14.92
C ALA A 94 -10.68 7.08 -15.05
N ARG A 95 -10.00 6.61 -16.10
CA ARG A 95 -9.53 5.24 -16.21
C ARG A 95 -8.64 5.00 -15.00
N GLN A 96 -9.30 4.60 -13.91
CA GLN A 96 -8.69 4.32 -12.64
C GLN A 96 -7.83 3.10 -12.89
N TRP A 97 -6.53 3.27 -12.71
CA TRP A 97 -5.63 2.14 -12.53
C TRP A 97 -6.24 1.25 -11.44
N GLN A 98 -6.85 0.14 -11.84
CA GLN A 98 -7.33 -0.89 -10.93
C GLN A 98 -6.18 -1.88 -10.77
N PRO A 99 -5.54 -1.98 -9.60
CA PRO A 99 -4.63 -3.07 -9.30
C PRO A 99 -5.47 -4.35 -9.24
N HIS A 100 -5.60 -5.04 -10.37
CA HIS A 100 -6.26 -6.33 -10.49
C HIS A 100 -5.45 -7.42 -9.76
N HIS A 101 -5.39 -7.41 -8.41
CA HIS A 101 -5.05 -8.62 -7.66
C HIS A 101 -5.50 -8.68 -6.18
N TRP A 102 -6.18 -7.68 -5.64
CA TRP A 102 -6.67 -7.75 -4.26
C TRP A 102 -8.01 -8.46 -4.19
N VAL A 103 -7.97 -9.78 -4.25
CA VAL A 103 -9.10 -10.68 -3.95
C VAL A 103 -8.98 -11.09 -2.48
N LEU A 104 -10.07 -11.06 -1.72
CA LEU A 104 -10.07 -11.69 -0.39
C LEU A 104 -9.81 -13.19 -0.58
N SER A 105 -8.93 -13.76 0.25
CA SER A 105 -8.79 -15.21 0.31
C SER A 105 -10.12 -15.87 0.67
N GLU A 106 -10.31 -17.14 0.31
CA GLU A 106 -11.54 -17.88 0.60
C GLU A 106 -11.89 -17.85 2.10
N ASP A 107 -10.89 -17.99 2.97
CA ASP A 107 -11.07 -17.90 4.42
C ASP A 107 -11.48 -16.50 4.87
N GLU A 108 -10.86 -15.47 4.28
CA GLU A 108 -11.18 -14.08 4.59
C GLU A 108 -12.59 -13.71 4.12
N GLU A 109 -13.04 -14.25 2.98
CA GLU A 109 -14.41 -14.07 2.49
C GLU A 109 -15.43 -14.78 3.40
N ARG A 110 -15.13 -16.01 3.86
CA ARG A 110 -15.97 -16.72 4.83
C ARG A 110 -16.09 -15.94 6.13
N GLU A 111 -14.98 -15.41 6.62
CA GLU A 111 -14.95 -14.61 7.84
C GLU A 111 -15.64 -13.26 7.65
N ALA A 112 -15.44 -12.59 6.52
CA ALA A 112 -16.16 -11.37 6.16
C ALA A 112 -17.68 -11.59 6.23
N ARG A 113 -18.18 -12.69 5.66
CA ARG A 113 -19.61 -13.04 5.71
C ARG A 113 -20.11 -13.29 7.14
N LYS A 114 -19.30 -13.93 7.98
CA LYS A 114 -19.63 -14.12 9.41
C LYS A 114 -19.70 -12.77 10.13
N LEU A 115 -18.73 -11.88 9.91
CA LEU A 115 -18.68 -10.54 10.51
C LEU A 115 -19.86 -9.68 10.02
N GLU A 116 -20.19 -9.72 8.74
CA GLU A 116 -21.36 -9.03 8.16
C GLU A 116 -22.69 -9.56 8.72
N LYS A 117 -22.81 -10.87 8.96
CA LYS A 117 -23.98 -11.44 9.63
C LYS A 117 -24.11 -10.93 11.06
N LYS A 118 -23.00 -10.89 11.81
CA LYS A 118 -22.98 -10.34 13.17
C LYS A 118 -23.35 -8.84 13.19
N LEU A 119 -22.83 -8.04 12.25
CA LEU A 119 -23.20 -6.62 12.14
C LEU A 119 -24.69 -6.43 11.84
N ARG A 120 -25.29 -7.26 10.98
CA ARG A 120 -26.74 -7.22 10.74
C ARG A 120 -27.56 -7.55 11.98
N GLU A 121 -27.14 -8.56 12.75
CA GLU A 121 -27.78 -8.91 14.03
C GLU A 121 -27.66 -7.74 15.02
N ILE A 122 -26.47 -7.14 15.14
CA ILE A 122 -26.24 -5.96 15.99
C ILE A 122 -27.13 -4.79 15.54
N SER A 123 -27.23 -4.49 14.25
CA SER A 123 -28.13 -3.45 13.74
C SER A 123 -29.60 -3.73 14.05
N ALA A 124 -30.02 -5.00 14.07
CA ALA A 124 -31.37 -5.37 14.51
C ALA A 124 -31.56 -5.15 16.02
N LEU A 125 -30.55 -5.47 16.84
CA LEU A 125 -30.55 -5.16 18.27
C LEU A 125 -30.58 -3.64 18.53
N GLU A 126 -29.86 -2.85 17.74
CA GLU A 126 -29.88 -1.38 17.84
C GLU A 126 -31.27 -0.83 17.58
N ARG A 127 -31.96 -1.34 16.56
CA ARG A 127 -33.36 -0.98 16.29
C ARG A 127 -34.27 -1.34 17.45
N MET A 128 -34.12 -2.53 18.05
CA MET A 128 -34.92 -2.91 19.21
C MET A 128 -34.66 -2.01 20.44
N ARG A 129 -33.41 -1.59 20.65
CA ARG A 129 -33.05 -0.60 21.67
C ARG A 129 -33.73 0.74 21.41
N ASP A 130 -33.68 1.21 20.16
CA ASP A 130 -34.23 2.51 19.76
C ASP A 130 -35.78 2.51 19.79
N GLU A 131 -36.41 1.36 19.57
CA GLU A 131 -37.84 1.11 19.80
C GLU A 131 -38.23 1.05 21.29
N GLY A 132 -37.26 1.13 22.21
CA GLY A 132 -37.48 1.11 23.65
C GLY A 132 -37.81 -0.29 24.21
N ARG A 133 -37.54 -1.37 23.46
CA ARG A 133 -37.68 -2.74 23.98
C ARG A 133 -36.52 -3.04 24.92
N VAL A 134 -36.83 -3.71 26.04
CA VAL A 134 -35.80 -4.16 26.98
C VAL A 134 -34.98 -5.28 26.32
N LEU A 135 -33.68 -5.05 26.19
CA LEU A 135 -32.73 -6.04 25.67
C LEU A 135 -32.11 -6.82 26.84
N ASP A 136 -31.96 -8.12 26.64
CA ASP A 136 -31.29 -8.99 27.59
C ASP A 136 -29.80 -8.64 27.73
N VAL A 137 -29.17 -9.00 28.86
CA VAL A 137 -27.75 -8.75 29.13
C VAL A 137 -26.85 -9.30 28.01
N LEU A 138 -27.17 -10.48 27.48
CA LEU A 138 -26.41 -11.07 26.37
C LEU A 138 -26.58 -10.28 25.06
N GLN A 139 -27.72 -9.63 24.85
CA GLN A 139 -27.97 -8.79 23.68
C GLN A 139 -27.23 -7.45 23.80
N LEU A 140 -27.20 -6.85 25.00
CA LEU A 140 -26.39 -5.66 25.28
C LEU A 140 -24.90 -5.93 25.08
N GLN A 141 -24.43 -7.12 25.49
CA GLN A 141 -23.05 -7.52 25.24
C GLN A 141 -22.74 -7.64 23.73
N LYS A 142 -23.68 -8.13 22.91
CA LYS A 142 -23.53 -8.14 21.45
C LYS A 142 -23.44 -6.73 20.86
N LEU A 143 -24.22 -5.78 21.39
CA LEU A 143 -24.14 -4.36 21.00
C LEU A 143 -22.77 -3.75 21.33
N GLN A 144 -22.20 -4.07 22.50
CA GLN A 144 -20.88 -3.57 22.90
C GLN A 144 -19.75 -4.06 21.98
N ARG A 145 -19.85 -5.28 21.46
CA ARG A 145 -18.86 -5.86 20.54
C ARG A 145 -18.93 -5.30 19.10
N LYS A 146 -19.83 -4.36 18.83
CA LYS A 146 -19.99 -3.74 17.51
C LYS A 146 -18.69 -3.12 17.00
N SER A 147 -18.04 -2.31 17.83
CA SER A 147 -16.80 -1.61 17.47
C SER A 147 -15.66 -2.57 17.15
N GLU A 148 -15.55 -3.68 17.88
CA GLU A 148 -14.55 -4.73 17.63
C GLU A 148 -14.75 -5.39 16.26
N ILE A 149 -16.01 -5.65 15.90
CA ILE A 149 -16.35 -6.25 14.61
C ILE A 149 -16.10 -5.26 13.47
N GLU A 150 -16.52 -3.99 13.62
CA GLU A 150 -16.31 -2.94 12.62
C GLU A 150 -14.83 -2.59 12.39
N GLY A 151 -14.00 -2.77 13.43
CA GLY A 151 -12.56 -2.57 13.40
C GLY A 151 -11.76 -3.75 12.82
N HIS A 152 -12.40 -4.89 12.55
CA HIS A 152 -11.71 -6.09 12.07
C HIS A 152 -11.02 -5.85 10.71
N ASP A 153 -9.77 -6.27 10.57
CA ASP A 153 -8.95 -6.05 9.36
C ASP A 153 -9.61 -6.58 8.09
N ILE A 154 -10.39 -7.65 8.19
CA ILE A 154 -11.13 -8.22 7.04
C ILE A 154 -12.21 -7.25 6.56
N LEU A 155 -12.99 -6.63 7.46
CA LEU A 155 -13.97 -5.63 7.06
C LEU A 155 -13.28 -4.35 6.54
N ARG A 156 -12.08 -4.03 7.04
CA ARG A 156 -11.25 -2.98 6.47
C ARG A 156 -10.85 -3.31 5.02
N LYS A 157 -10.42 -4.54 4.73
CA LYS A 157 -10.15 -5.01 3.36
C LYS A 157 -11.39 -4.93 2.47
N VAL A 158 -12.56 -5.34 2.97
CA VAL A 158 -13.83 -5.18 2.25
C VAL A 158 -14.11 -3.70 1.93
N ARG A 159 -13.93 -2.79 2.89
CA ARG A 159 -14.12 -1.33 2.71
C ARG A 159 -13.13 -0.72 1.71
N LEU A 160 -11.92 -1.27 1.61
CA LEU A 160 -10.90 -0.88 0.63
C LEU A 160 -11.21 -1.39 -0.79
N GLY A 161 -12.31 -2.12 -0.99
CA GLY A 161 -12.77 -2.56 -2.30
C GLY A 161 -12.09 -3.83 -2.81
N TYR A 162 -11.57 -4.67 -1.90
CA TYR A 162 -11.06 -5.99 -2.26
C TYR A 162 -12.17 -6.81 -2.93
N ARG A 163 -11.86 -7.51 -4.03
CA ARG A 163 -12.83 -8.32 -4.75
C ARG A 163 -13.23 -9.50 -3.87
N ARG A 164 -14.53 -9.68 -3.66
CA ARG A 164 -15.07 -10.85 -2.96
C ARG A 164 -14.85 -12.10 -3.79
N ALA A 165 -14.27 -13.13 -3.20
CA ALA A 165 -14.19 -14.43 -3.84
C ALA A 165 -15.62 -14.97 -4.05
N GLN A 166 -15.92 -15.48 -5.24
CA GLN A 166 -17.12 -16.28 -5.44
C GLN A 166 -16.88 -17.61 -4.73
N LEU A 167 -17.19 -17.69 -3.43
CA LEU A 167 -17.18 -18.95 -2.71
C LEU A 167 -18.21 -19.87 -3.38
N PRO A 168 -17.80 -21.03 -3.94
CA PRO A 168 -18.78 -22.03 -4.34
C PRO A 168 -19.61 -22.38 -3.10
N ALA A 169 -20.92 -22.48 -3.26
CA ALA A 169 -21.79 -22.98 -2.21
C ALA A 169 -21.28 -24.38 -1.84
N LEU A 170 -20.53 -24.49 -0.75
CA LEU A 170 -20.18 -25.79 -0.20
C LEU A 170 -21.51 -26.43 0.20
N ALA A 171 -21.84 -27.52 -0.48
CA ALA A 171 -22.91 -28.41 -0.08
C ALA A 171 -22.69 -28.78 1.40
N GLU A 172 -23.79 -28.64 2.15
CA GLU A 172 -23.91 -28.93 3.59
C GLU A 172 -23.45 -30.33 3.97
#